data_AF-A0A6L7G7L5-F1
#
_entry.id   AF-A0A6L7G7L5-F1
#
_cell.length_a   1.000
_cell.length_b   1.000
_cell.length_c   1.000
_cell.angle_alpha   90.00
_cell.angle_beta   90.00
_cell.angle_gamma   90.00
#
_symmetry.space_group_name_H-M   'P 1'
#
loop_
_entity.id
_entity.type
_entity.pdbx_description
1 polymer ?
#
loop_
_entity_poly.entity_id
_entity_poly.type
_entity_poly.pdbx_seq_one_letter_code
_entity_poly.pdbx_strand_id
1 'polypeptide(L)'
;MKKFLCAASVAALGLAAASPAFAADKLKIGMTFQELNNPYFVSMKEALQQAAASIGADVVFTDAGHDVAKQISDVEDMLQQNIDILLLNPTDTAGIESAVRMAKQQGVIVVAVDANANGPVDSFVGSKNKDAGYKSCKYLAEDLGGKGEVAILDGIPVVPILQRVEGCKEALAEYSDIKLVDTQNGRQDRSVAMGVVENMIQSHPNLNGLFSVNDGGAMGALAAIQGSGKDIKLTSVDGAPEAVDAIAKGTPFIETTAQFPRDQVRVALGMALAEHWGAQVVPKEVPIDVEVVDQKNAEGFAW
;
A
#
# COMPACT_ATOMS: atom_id res chain seq x y z
N MET A 1 -27.19 59.46 -72.08
CA MET A 1 -25.89 59.53 -71.37
C MET A 1 -26.08 59.02 -69.96
N LYS A 2 -25.11 58.23 -69.49
CA LYS A 2 -25.19 57.24 -68.40
C LYS A 2 -25.48 57.85 -67.02
N LYS A 3 -26.31 57.16 -66.24
CA LYS A 3 -26.64 57.45 -64.82
C LYS A 3 -25.60 56.86 -63.86
N PHE A 4 -25.40 57.58 -62.76
CA PHE A 4 -24.52 57.30 -61.63
C PHE A 4 -24.77 55.95 -60.95
N LEU A 5 -23.69 55.27 -60.53
CA LEU A 5 -23.70 54.18 -59.54
C LEU A 5 -23.29 54.75 -58.17
N CYS A 6 -24.18 54.64 -57.19
CA CYS A 6 -23.85 54.55 -55.77
C CYS A 6 -24.39 53.20 -55.29
N ALA A 7 -23.50 52.30 -54.84
CA ALA A 7 -23.90 51.07 -54.15
C ALA A 7 -23.32 51.14 -52.73
N ALA A 8 -24.22 51.21 -51.76
CA ALA A 8 -23.93 51.22 -50.33
C ALA A 8 -23.67 49.80 -49.81
N SER A 9 -22.60 49.64 -49.05
CA SER A 9 -22.26 48.42 -48.33
C SER A 9 -23.19 48.24 -47.12
N VAL A 10 -23.81 47.05 -47.00
CA VAL A 10 -24.50 46.62 -45.77
C VAL A 10 -23.62 45.58 -45.09
N ALA A 11 -23.09 45.92 -43.92
CA ALA A 11 -22.37 45.01 -43.04
C ALA A 11 -23.39 44.13 -42.28
N ALA A 12 -23.35 42.82 -42.50
CA ALA A 12 -24.08 41.85 -41.70
C ALA A 12 -23.22 41.45 -40.49
N LEU A 13 -23.55 41.94 -39.29
CA LEU A 13 -23.02 41.39 -38.04
C LEU A 13 -23.67 40.02 -37.81
N GLY A 14 -22.87 38.95 -37.96
CA GLY A 14 -23.25 37.62 -37.51
C GLY A 14 -23.19 37.55 -35.98
N LEU A 15 -24.33 37.36 -35.33
CA LEU A 15 -24.40 36.89 -33.95
C LEU A 15 -23.88 35.44 -33.93
N ALA A 16 -22.64 35.25 -33.47
CA ALA A 16 -22.17 33.94 -33.04
C ALA A 16 -22.86 33.61 -31.71
N ALA A 17 -23.84 32.69 -31.76
CA ALA A 17 -24.42 32.10 -30.56
C ALA A 17 -23.33 31.29 -29.85
N ALA A 18 -22.82 31.79 -28.72
CA ALA A 18 -21.99 31.03 -27.82
C ALA A 18 -22.85 29.93 -27.19
N SER A 19 -22.65 28.67 -27.59
CA SER A 19 -23.20 27.53 -26.87
C SER A 19 -22.65 27.55 -25.44
N PRO A 20 -23.49 27.35 -24.41
CA PRO A 20 -22.99 27.22 -23.04
C PRO A 20 -22.07 26.00 -22.99
N ALA A 21 -20.81 26.22 -22.63
CA ALA A 21 -19.92 25.14 -22.25
C ALA A 21 -20.52 24.50 -20.99
N PHE A 22 -21.13 23.32 -21.15
CA PHE A 22 -21.42 22.47 -20.00
C PHE A 22 -20.07 22.18 -19.34
N ALA A 23 -19.86 22.72 -18.13
CA ALA A 23 -18.78 22.25 -17.28
C ALA A 23 -19.05 20.76 -17.06
N ALA A 24 -18.16 19.90 -17.57
CA ALA A 24 -18.23 18.48 -17.27
C ALA A 24 -18.17 18.34 -15.74
N ASP A 25 -19.10 17.55 -15.16
CA ASP A 25 -19.04 17.24 -13.74
C ASP A 25 -17.68 16.61 -13.45
N LYS A 26 -17.02 17.09 -12.39
CA LYS A 26 -15.73 16.57 -11.99
C LYS A 26 -15.88 15.12 -11.57
N LEU A 27 -14.93 14.28 -12.01
CA LEU A 27 -14.79 12.92 -11.52
C LEU A 27 -14.65 12.93 -9.99
N LYS A 28 -15.43 12.10 -9.30
CA LYS A 28 -15.40 11.95 -7.85
C LYS A 28 -14.85 10.59 -7.45
N ILE A 29 -13.78 10.60 -6.67
CA ILE A 29 -13.10 9.39 -6.22
C ILE A 29 -13.30 9.24 -4.71
N GLY A 30 -13.79 8.09 -4.27
CA GLY A 30 -13.70 7.67 -2.87
C GLY A 30 -12.41 6.87 -2.66
N MET A 31 -11.70 7.13 -1.57
CA MET A 31 -10.64 6.25 -1.07
C MET A 31 -10.85 5.98 0.41
N THR A 32 -11.11 4.73 0.76
CA THR A 32 -11.21 4.28 2.14
C THR A 32 -9.97 3.51 2.55
N PHE A 33 -9.40 3.89 3.69
CA PHE A 33 -8.23 3.25 4.29
C PHE A 33 -8.61 2.44 5.51
N GLN A 34 -7.91 1.33 5.75
CA GLN A 34 -8.06 0.58 7.00
C GLN A 34 -7.59 1.39 8.22
N GLU A 35 -6.57 2.24 8.05
CA GLU A 35 -6.08 3.20 9.03
C GLU A 35 -5.30 4.36 8.36
N LEU A 36 -5.14 5.50 9.05
CA LEU A 36 -4.23 6.60 8.63
C LEU A 36 -3.19 7.00 9.69
N ASN A 37 -2.94 6.17 10.70
CA ASN A 37 -1.87 6.44 11.68
C ASN A 37 -0.48 5.90 11.23
N ASN A 38 -0.43 5.10 10.16
CA ASN A 38 0.78 4.51 9.59
C ASN A 38 1.31 5.35 8.40
N PRO A 39 2.60 5.75 8.39
CA PRO A 39 3.19 6.57 7.33
C PRO A 39 3.03 6.00 5.91
N TYR A 40 2.94 4.69 5.76
CA TYR A 40 2.72 4.02 4.48
C TYR A 40 1.39 4.45 3.83
N PHE A 41 0.29 4.42 4.58
CA PHE A 41 -1.03 4.85 4.09
C PHE A 41 -1.15 6.37 3.98
N VAL A 42 -0.44 7.12 4.82
CA VAL A 42 -0.35 8.59 4.68
C VAL A 42 0.28 8.96 3.33
N SER A 43 1.39 8.33 2.96
CA SER A 43 2.03 8.63 1.67
C SER A 43 1.20 8.16 0.47
N MET A 44 0.48 7.05 0.61
CA MET A 44 -0.52 6.62 -0.35
C MET A 44 -1.61 7.68 -0.56
N LYS A 45 -2.18 8.22 0.53
CA LYS A 45 -3.18 9.28 0.49
C LYS A 45 -2.66 10.54 -0.20
N GLU A 46 -1.45 10.99 0.16
CA GLU A 46 -0.83 12.17 -0.45
C GLU A 46 -0.57 11.98 -1.95
N ALA A 47 -0.07 10.81 -2.36
CA ALA A 47 0.17 10.50 -3.77
C ALA A 47 -1.13 10.48 -4.58
N LEU A 48 -2.22 9.91 -4.02
CA LEU A 48 -3.53 9.94 -4.65
C LEU A 48 -4.09 11.35 -4.76
N GLN A 49 -3.97 12.16 -3.70
CA GLN A 49 -4.41 13.54 -3.71
C GLN A 49 -3.70 14.35 -4.80
N GLN A 50 -2.39 14.18 -4.97
CA GLN A 50 -1.62 14.82 -6.04
C GLN A 50 -2.05 14.34 -7.43
N ALA A 51 -2.22 13.02 -7.60
CA ALA A 51 -2.62 12.44 -8.89
C ALA A 51 -4.03 12.88 -9.30
N ALA A 52 -5.00 12.85 -8.38
CA ALA A 52 -6.37 13.30 -8.62
C ALA A 52 -6.44 14.81 -8.94
N ALA A 53 -5.67 15.64 -8.22
CA ALA A 53 -5.60 17.07 -8.50
C ALA A 53 -5.06 17.35 -9.92
N SER A 54 -4.09 16.56 -10.40
CA SER A 54 -3.52 16.71 -11.75
C SER A 54 -4.52 16.44 -12.88
N ILE A 55 -5.59 15.69 -12.61
CA ILE A 55 -6.67 15.40 -13.56
C ILE A 55 -7.96 16.18 -13.25
N GLY A 56 -7.94 17.07 -12.25
CA GLY A 56 -9.10 17.87 -11.85
C GLY A 56 -10.22 17.10 -11.14
N ALA A 57 -9.93 15.91 -10.60
CA ALA A 57 -10.88 15.08 -9.86
C ALA A 57 -10.96 15.52 -8.38
N ASP A 58 -12.14 15.35 -7.78
CA ASP A 58 -12.34 15.53 -6.34
C ASP A 58 -12.18 14.18 -5.62
N VAL A 59 -11.59 14.18 -4.43
CA VAL A 59 -11.36 12.94 -3.65
C VAL A 59 -11.95 13.05 -2.25
N VAL A 60 -12.68 12.02 -1.84
CA VAL A 60 -13.17 11.82 -0.48
C VAL A 60 -12.33 10.73 0.17
N PHE A 61 -11.73 11.05 1.32
CA PHE A 61 -10.90 10.13 2.08
C PHE A 61 -11.59 9.75 3.40
N THR A 62 -11.54 8.47 3.75
CA THR A 62 -11.94 8.00 5.09
C THR A 62 -10.87 7.14 5.75
N ASP A 63 -10.88 7.15 7.07
CA ASP A 63 -10.02 6.36 7.94
C ASP A 63 -10.91 5.44 8.78
N ALA A 64 -10.86 4.14 8.55
CA ALA A 64 -11.68 3.17 9.27
C ALA A 64 -11.19 2.92 10.70
N GLY A 65 -9.94 3.25 11.05
CA GLY A 65 -9.37 2.97 12.37
C GLY A 65 -9.46 1.48 12.76
N HIS A 66 -9.27 0.57 11.80
CA HIS A 66 -9.46 -0.88 11.91
C HIS A 66 -10.87 -1.34 12.32
N ASP A 67 -11.90 -0.50 12.13
CA ASP A 67 -13.30 -0.88 12.34
C ASP A 67 -13.97 -1.20 10.99
N VAL A 68 -14.28 -2.47 10.77
CA VAL A 68 -14.94 -2.96 9.54
C VAL A 68 -16.33 -2.35 9.37
N ALA A 69 -17.11 -2.22 10.46
CA ALA A 69 -18.46 -1.65 10.38
C ALA A 69 -18.39 -0.17 10.03
N LYS A 70 -17.43 0.56 10.61
CA LYS A 70 -17.15 1.94 10.22
C LYS A 70 -16.75 2.03 8.75
N GLN A 71 -15.88 1.15 8.26
CA GLN A 71 -15.45 1.18 6.86
C GLN A 71 -16.63 0.95 5.89
N ILE A 72 -17.57 0.08 6.25
CA ILE A 72 -18.80 -0.13 5.48
C ILE A 72 -19.63 1.17 5.43
N SER A 73 -19.87 1.81 6.58
CA SER A 73 -20.60 3.09 6.63
C SER A 73 -19.88 4.21 5.88
N ASP A 74 -18.55 4.27 5.96
CA ASP A 74 -17.75 5.22 5.19
C ASP A 74 -17.97 5.05 3.68
N VAL A 75 -18.05 3.81 3.18
CA VAL A 75 -18.35 3.53 1.77
C VAL A 75 -19.80 3.92 1.44
N GLU A 76 -20.77 3.62 2.30
CA GLU A 76 -22.17 4.06 2.12
C GLU A 76 -22.27 5.58 1.96
N ASP A 77 -21.56 6.33 2.80
CA ASP A 77 -21.52 7.80 2.76
C ASP A 77 -20.83 8.33 1.49
N MET A 78 -19.79 7.64 0.99
CA MET A 78 -19.18 7.97 -0.30
C MET A 78 -20.16 7.72 -1.47
N LEU A 79 -20.89 6.62 -1.43
CA LEU A 79 -21.90 6.30 -2.45
C LEU A 79 -23.02 7.33 -2.47
N GLN A 80 -23.48 7.81 -1.31
CA GLN A 80 -24.44 8.92 -1.22
C GLN A 80 -23.92 10.23 -1.81
N GLN A 81 -22.60 10.43 -1.82
CA GLN A 81 -21.95 11.57 -2.47
C GLN A 81 -21.78 11.41 -3.98
N ASN A 82 -22.26 10.27 -4.54
CA ASN A 82 -22.20 9.89 -5.95
C ASN A 82 -20.75 9.86 -6.47
N ILE A 83 -19.88 9.11 -5.79
CA ILE A 83 -18.54 8.80 -6.32
C ILE A 83 -18.64 7.94 -7.59
N ASP A 84 -17.72 8.13 -8.53
CA ASP A 84 -17.60 7.33 -9.75
C ASP A 84 -16.66 6.13 -9.58
N ILE A 85 -15.65 6.31 -8.71
CA ILE A 85 -14.58 5.34 -8.43
C ILE A 85 -14.45 5.18 -6.91
N LEU A 86 -14.34 3.94 -6.47
CA LEU A 86 -13.93 3.55 -5.12
C LEU A 86 -12.55 2.87 -5.19
N LEU A 87 -11.54 3.52 -4.64
CA LEU A 87 -10.30 2.87 -4.26
C LEU A 87 -10.47 2.34 -2.82
N LEU A 88 -10.08 1.09 -2.59
CA LEU A 88 -10.38 0.37 -1.36
C LEU A 88 -9.12 -0.29 -0.79
N ASN A 89 -8.66 0.19 0.37
CA ASN A 89 -7.74 -0.57 1.21
C ASN A 89 -8.53 -1.20 2.38
N PRO A 90 -8.84 -2.50 2.34
CA PRO A 90 -9.82 -3.11 3.22
C PRO A 90 -9.27 -3.39 4.63
N THR A 91 -10.08 -3.11 5.66
CA THR A 91 -9.80 -3.52 7.05
C THR A 91 -9.86 -5.04 7.22
N ASP A 92 -10.77 -5.70 6.51
CA ASP A 92 -10.89 -7.16 6.46
C ASP A 92 -11.34 -7.59 5.06
N THR A 93 -10.66 -8.58 4.48
CA THR A 93 -10.94 -9.05 3.11
C THR A 93 -12.37 -9.55 2.94
N ALA A 94 -12.93 -10.28 3.91
CA ALA A 94 -14.28 -10.85 3.81
C ALA A 94 -15.34 -9.89 4.35
N GLY A 95 -15.06 -9.20 5.45
CA GLY A 95 -15.98 -8.30 6.14
C GLY A 95 -16.42 -7.12 5.30
N ILE A 96 -15.58 -6.65 4.37
CA ILE A 96 -15.90 -5.52 3.50
C ILE A 96 -16.69 -5.91 2.23
N GLU A 97 -16.96 -7.20 2.01
CA GLU A 97 -17.59 -7.68 0.77
C GLU A 97 -18.95 -7.02 0.50
N SER A 98 -19.73 -6.74 1.55
CA SER A 98 -21.02 -6.05 1.43
C SER A 98 -20.85 -4.65 0.82
N ALA A 99 -19.86 -3.88 1.27
CA ALA A 99 -19.55 -2.55 0.75
C ALA A 99 -19.11 -2.59 -0.71
N VAL A 100 -18.26 -3.56 -1.09
CA VAL A 100 -17.87 -3.79 -2.50
C VAL A 100 -19.12 -4.04 -3.35
N ARG A 101 -20.02 -4.93 -2.90
CA ARG A 101 -21.25 -5.24 -3.65
C ARG A 101 -22.18 -4.03 -3.76
N MET A 102 -22.32 -3.21 -2.73
CA MET A 102 -23.11 -1.97 -2.77
C MET A 102 -22.57 -1.00 -3.82
N ALA A 103 -21.25 -0.77 -3.84
CA ALA A 103 -20.62 0.11 -4.83
C ALA A 103 -20.85 -0.40 -6.26
N LYS A 104 -20.63 -1.70 -6.49
CA LYS A 104 -20.83 -2.32 -7.81
C LYS A 104 -22.28 -2.29 -8.29
N GLN A 105 -23.26 -2.43 -7.40
CA GLN A 105 -24.68 -2.31 -7.75
C GLN A 105 -25.06 -0.90 -8.24
N GLN A 106 -24.33 0.13 -7.82
CA GLN A 106 -24.50 1.51 -8.28
C GLN A 106 -23.66 1.84 -9.53
N GLY A 107 -22.93 0.85 -10.08
CA GLY A 107 -22.08 1.06 -11.25
C GLY A 107 -20.73 1.72 -10.96
N VAL A 108 -20.37 1.89 -9.68
CA VAL A 108 -19.07 2.43 -9.27
C VAL A 108 -17.96 1.45 -9.65
N ILE A 109 -16.83 1.98 -10.13
CA ILE A 109 -15.62 1.19 -10.36
C ILE A 109 -14.90 0.97 -9.04
N VAL A 110 -14.60 -0.27 -8.67
CA VAL A 110 -13.97 -0.64 -7.40
C VAL A 110 -12.60 -1.25 -7.67
N VAL A 111 -11.54 -0.60 -7.21
CA VAL A 111 -10.17 -1.12 -7.28
C VAL A 111 -9.62 -1.29 -5.86
N ALA A 112 -9.25 -2.53 -5.52
CA ALA A 112 -8.61 -2.82 -4.24
C ALA A 112 -7.12 -2.45 -4.30
N VAL A 113 -6.56 -1.93 -3.21
CA VAL A 113 -5.18 -1.44 -3.11
C VAL A 113 -4.52 -1.97 -1.85
N ASP A 114 -3.25 -2.41 -1.97
CA ASP A 114 -2.38 -2.97 -0.92
C ASP A 114 -2.83 -4.34 -0.39
N ALA A 115 -4.09 -4.48 0.02
CA ALA A 115 -4.74 -5.73 0.37
C ALA A 115 -6.00 -5.94 -0.48
N ASN A 116 -6.30 -7.21 -0.79
CA ASN A 116 -7.45 -7.54 -1.62
C ASN A 116 -8.74 -7.68 -0.78
N ALA A 117 -9.88 -7.54 -1.43
CA ALA A 117 -11.22 -7.66 -0.86
C ALA A 117 -12.05 -8.71 -1.60
N ASN A 118 -12.92 -9.41 -0.87
CA ASN A 118 -13.92 -10.27 -1.47
C ASN A 118 -14.99 -9.44 -2.20
N GLY A 119 -15.60 -10.04 -3.21
CA GLY A 119 -16.64 -9.44 -4.03
C GLY A 119 -16.14 -9.06 -5.43
N PRO A 120 -17.02 -8.49 -6.26
CA PRO A 120 -16.71 -8.18 -7.65
C PRO A 120 -15.86 -6.90 -7.79
N VAL A 121 -14.62 -6.93 -7.29
CA VAL A 121 -13.63 -5.87 -7.56
C VAL A 121 -13.23 -5.88 -9.05
N ASP A 122 -13.01 -4.71 -9.63
CA ASP A 122 -12.65 -4.59 -11.04
C ASP A 122 -11.17 -4.92 -11.26
N SER A 123 -10.31 -4.49 -10.33
CA SER A 123 -8.88 -4.77 -10.29
C SER A 123 -8.37 -4.77 -8.84
N PHE A 124 -7.23 -5.43 -8.62
CA PHE A 124 -6.44 -5.34 -7.40
C PHE A 124 -5.01 -4.87 -7.73
N VAL A 125 -4.46 -3.96 -6.95
CA VAL A 125 -3.07 -3.52 -7.06
C VAL A 125 -2.39 -3.70 -5.70
N GLY A 126 -1.32 -4.47 -5.65
CA GLY A 126 -0.60 -4.73 -4.40
C GLY A 126 0.81 -5.25 -4.64
N SER A 127 1.62 -5.29 -3.60
CA SER A 127 3.00 -5.76 -3.70
C SER A 127 3.08 -7.28 -3.89
N LYS A 128 4.19 -7.73 -4.48
CA LYS A 128 4.61 -9.14 -4.45
C LYS A 128 5.06 -9.55 -3.05
N ASN A 129 4.11 -9.71 -2.13
CA ASN A 129 4.38 -9.91 -0.70
C ASN A 129 5.14 -11.21 -0.38
N LYS A 130 4.91 -12.28 -1.16
CA LYS A 130 5.69 -13.52 -1.02
C LYS A 130 7.16 -13.29 -1.39
N ASP A 131 7.41 -12.60 -2.50
CA ASP A 131 8.76 -12.20 -2.90
C ASP A 131 9.41 -11.29 -1.86
N ALA A 132 8.64 -10.41 -1.20
CA ALA A 132 9.16 -9.53 -0.15
C ALA A 132 9.69 -10.32 1.05
N GLY A 133 8.88 -11.23 1.58
CA GLY A 133 9.31 -12.10 2.68
C GLY A 133 10.46 -13.03 2.29
N TYR A 134 10.45 -13.56 1.06
CA TYR A 134 11.53 -14.36 0.53
C TYR A 134 12.85 -13.58 0.45
N LYS A 135 12.85 -12.39 -0.15
CA LYS A 135 14.05 -11.56 -0.30
C LYS A 135 14.62 -11.15 1.06
N SER A 136 13.77 -10.71 1.99
CA SER A 136 14.19 -10.27 3.32
C SER A 136 14.82 -11.41 4.14
N CYS A 137 14.17 -12.58 4.21
CA CYS A 137 14.73 -13.70 4.95
C CYS A 137 15.91 -14.39 4.26
N LYS A 138 15.99 -14.32 2.92
CA LYS A 138 17.20 -14.73 2.20
C LYS A 138 18.36 -13.82 2.55
N TYR A 139 18.16 -12.51 2.54
CA TYR A 139 19.16 -11.53 2.96
C TYR A 139 19.64 -11.81 4.40
N LEU A 140 18.70 -12.04 5.32
CA LEU A 140 19.02 -12.41 6.71
C LEU A 140 19.88 -13.68 6.80
N ALA A 141 19.50 -14.75 6.09
CA ALA A 141 20.27 -15.99 6.10
C ALA A 141 21.68 -15.83 5.50
N GLU A 142 21.81 -15.04 4.42
CA GLU A 142 23.10 -14.73 3.80
C GLU A 142 24.00 -13.91 4.73
N ASP A 143 23.47 -12.90 5.43
CA ASP A 143 24.21 -12.09 6.41
C ASP A 143 24.72 -12.94 7.58
N LEU A 144 23.92 -13.93 8.02
CA LEU A 144 24.31 -14.91 9.04
C LEU A 144 25.29 -15.97 8.53
N GLY A 145 25.68 -15.94 7.25
CA GLY A 145 26.56 -16.93 6.63
C GLY A 145 25.94 -18.32 6.51
N GLY A 146 24.61 -18.39 6.37
CA GLY A 146 23.84 -19.61 6.14
C GLY A 146 23.63 -20.50 7.38
N LYS A 147 23.85 -19.99 8.59
CA LYS A 147 23.69 -20.75 9.85
C LYS A 147 23.18 -19.90 11.00
N GLY A 148 22.47 -20.52 11.95
CA GLY A 148 22.04 -19.87 13.19
C GLY A 148 20.56 -20.05 13.50
N GLU A 149 20.13 -19.55 14.65
CA GLU A 149 18.73 -19.55 15.07
C GLU A 149 18.04 -18.26 14.62
N VAL A 150 16.90 -18.40 13.94
CA VAL A 150 16.08 -17.29 13.44
C VAL A 150 14.67 -17.41 14.01
N ALA A 151 14.03 -16.28 14.27
CA ALA A 151 12.61 -16.21 14.63
C ALA A 151 11.84 -15.31 13.64
N ILE A 152 10.52 -15.49 13.61
CA ILE A 152 9.61 -14.64 12.84
C ILE A 152 8.68 -13.90 13.81
N LEU A 153 8.67 -12.57 13.72
CA LEU A 153 7.65 -11.71 14.30
C LEU A 153 6.55 -11.47 13.26
N ASP A 154 5.50 -12.29 13.36
CA ASP A 154 4.30 -12.29 12.51
C ASP A 154 3.36 -11.12 12.86
N GLY A 155 2.26 -10.96 12.11
CA GLY A 155 1.29 -9.87 12.24
C GLY A 155 -0.16 -10.36 12.21
N ILE A 156 -1.09 -9.44 11.96
CA ILE A 156 -2.51 -9.80 11.84
C ILE A 156 -2.73 -10.74 10.64
N PRO A 157 -3.74 -11.63 10.67
CA PRO A 157 -3.88 -12.72 9.70
C PRO A 157 -4.48 -12.26 8.35
N VAL A 158 -3.81 -11.33 7.67
CA VAL A 158 -4.19 -10.82 6.35
C VAL A 158 -3.28 -11.37 5.26
N VAL A 159 -3.78 -11.48 4.02
CA VAL A 159 -3.08 -12.14 2.90
C VAL A 159 -1.64 -11.64 2.69
N PRO A 160 -1.36 -10.32 2.68
CA PRO A 160 0.02 -9.82 2.55
C PRO A 160 0.97 -10.41 3.61
N ILE A 161 0.54 -10.46 4.86
CA ILE A 161 1.33 -10.95 5.99
C ILE A 161 1.56 -12.46 5.88
N LEU A 162 0.51 -13.22 5.57
CA LEU A 162 0.61 -14.66 5.35
C LEU A 162 1.63 -14.98 4.22
N GLN A 163 1.58 -14.21 3.13
CA GLN A 163 2.52 -14.36 2.01
C GLN A 163 3.96 -14.01 2.40
N ARG A 164 4.18 -12.94 3.19
CA ARG A 164 5.52 -12.59 3.70
C ARG A 164 6.09 -13.72 4.56
N VAL A 165 5.30 -14.27 5.48
CA VAL A 165 5.74 -15.39 6.33
C VAL A 165 6.02 -16.63 5.49
N GLU A 166 5.17 -16.94 4.51
CA GLU A 166 5.37 -18.07 3.58
C GLU A 166 6.69 -17.91 2.81
N GLY A 167 6.91 -16.77 2.16
CA GLY A 167 8.14 -16.49 1.41
C GLY A 167 9.38 -16.53 2.30
N CYS A 168 9.28 -16.01 3.53
CA CYS A 168 10.37 -16.10 4.50
C CYS A 168 10.73 -17.56 4.82
N LYS A 169 9.73 -18.38 5.13
CA LYS A 169 9.95 -19.81 5.43
C LYS A 169 10.57 -20.56 4.26
N GLU A 170 10.15 -20.25 3.02
CA GLU A 170 10.75 -20.81 1.81
C GLU A 170 12.23 -20.44 1.68
N ALA A 171 12.58 -19.16 1.88
CA ALA A 171 13.97 -18.69 1.82
C ALA A 171 14.85 -19.36 2.89
N LEU A 172 14.39 -19.43 4.15
CA LEU A 172 15.16 -20.03 5.24
C LEU A 172 15.37 -21.54 5.02
N ALA A 173 14.42 -22.24 4.38
CA ALA A 173 14.53 -23.67 4.09
C ALA A 173 15.63 -24.02 3.07
N GLU A 174 16.17 -23.04 2.33
CA GLU A 174 17.32 -23.23 1.44
C GLU A 174 18.65 -23.43 2.22
N TYR A 175 18.66 -23.12 3.52
CA TYR A 175 19.86 -23.15 4.37
C TYR A 175 19.71 -24.20 5.49
N SER A 176 20.33 -25.37 5.33
CA SER A 176 20.16 -26.50 6.27
C SER A 176 20.63 -26.22 7.71
N ASP A 177 21.53 -25.25 7.88
CA ASP A 177 22.10 -24.86 9.19
C ASP A 177 21.38 -23.66 9.82
N ILE A 178 20.38 -23.08 9.13
CA ILE A 178 19.44 -22.11 9.71
C ILE A 178 18.29 -22.88 10.37
N LYS A 179 17.94 -22.47 11.59
CA LYS A 179 16.83 -23.06 12.35
C LYS A 179 15.81 -21.98 12.68
N LEU A 180 14.59 -22.13 12.17
CA LEU A 180 13.46 -21.34 12.62
C LEU A 180 13.02 -21.86 14.00
N VAL A 181 13.32 -21.10 15.06
CA VAL A 181 13.08 -21.52 16.46
C VAL A 181 11.79 -20.97 17.06
N ASP A 182 11.24 -19.90 16.48
CA ASP A 182 9.99 -19.30 16.96
C ASP A 182 9.22 -18.57 15.85
N THR A 183 7.90 -18.46 16.03
CA THR A 183 7.03 -17.59 15.23
C THR A 183 5.91 -17.09 16.13
N GLN A 184 5.88 -15.79 16.43
CA GLN A 184 4.84 -15.20 17.28
C GLN A 184 4.28 -13.94 16.64
N ASN A 185 3.02 -13.66 16.97
CA ASN A 185 2.29 -12.53 16.45
C ASN A 185 2.59 -11.25 17.24
N GLY A 186 3.25 -10.29 16.60
CA GLY A 186 3.50 -8.94 17.13
C GLY A 186 2.39 -7.94 16.83
N ARG A 187 1.34 -8.35 16.12
CA ARG A 187 0.18 -7.54 15.69
C ARG A 187 0.54 -6.30 14.88
N GLN A 188 1.76 -6.24 14.34
CA GLN A 188 2.34 -5.06 13.69
C GLN A 188 2.36 -3.80 14.59
N ASP A 189 2.16 -3.98 15.90
CA ASP A 189 2.14 -2.91 16.89
C ASP A 189 3.48 -2.86 17.62
N ARG A 190 4.05 -1.65 17.72
CA ARG A 190 5.39 -1.46 18.29
C ARG A 190 5.50 -1.95 19.73
N SER A 191 4.51 -1.67 20.58
CA SER A 191 4.55 -2.03 22.00
C SER A 191 4.37 -3.53 22.20
N VAL A 192 3.46 -4.14 21.45
CA VAL A 192 3.23 -5.59 21.49
C VAL A 192 4.46 -6.33 20.95
N ALA A 193 4.99 -5.90 19.81
CA ALA A 193 6.19 -6.45 19.20
C ALA A 193 7.39 -6.47 20.15
N MET A 194 7.64 -5.37 20.86
CA MET A 194 8.75 -5.27 21.82
C MET A 194 8.67 -6.37 22.89
N GLY A 195 7.52 -6.51 23.57
CA GLY A 195 7.36 -7.53 24.61
C GLY A 195 7.40 -8.96 24.08
N VAL A 196 6.88 -9.19 22.86
CA VAL A 196 6.98 -10.50 22.19
C VAL A 196 8.45 -10.86 21.91
N VAL A 197 9.23 -9.92 21.39
CA VAL A 197 10.64 -10.16 21.04
C VAL A 197 11.51 -10.28 22.29
N GLU A 198 11.25 -9.53 23.35
CA GLU A 198 11.90 -9.74 24.65
C GLU A 198 11.73 -11.19 25.14
N ASN A 199 10.52 -11.75 25.02
CA ASN A 199 10.23 -13.13 25.40
C ASN A 199 10.91 -14.15 24.47
N MET A 200 10.96 -13.88 23.15
CA MET A 200 11.73 -14.71 22.21
C MET A 200 13.21 -14.75 22.57
N ILE A 201 13.81 -13.59 22.86
CA ILE A 201 15.22 -13.45 23.22
C ILE A 201 15.54 -14.21 24.51
N GLN A 202 14.63 -14.17 25.50
CA GLN A 202 14.77 -14.91 26.75
C GLN A 202 14.65 -16.43 26.55
N SER A 203 13.70 -16.86 25.71
CA SER A 203 13.40 -18.28 25.47
C SER A 203 14.43 -18.95 24.55
N HIS A 204 15.05 -18.16 23.66
CA HIS A 204 16.03 -18.61 22.66
C HIS A 204 17.33 -17.80 22.82
N PRO A 205 18.17 -18.12 23.82
CA PRO A 205 19.36 -17.32 24.12
C PRO A 205 20.41 -17.28 22.99
N ASN A 206 20.33 -18.20 22.03
CA ASN A 206 21.20 -18.30 20.87
C ASN A 206 20.60 -17.66 19.60
N LEU A 207 19.46 -16.96 19.71
CA LEU A 207 18.84 -16.27 18.58
C LEU A 207 19.86 -15.36 17.89
N ASN A 208 20.00 -15.51 16.58
CA ASN A 208 20.94 -14.77 15.73
C ASN A 208 20.23 -13.81 14.78
N GLY A 209 19.02 -14.18 14.33
CA GLY A 209 18.24 -13.38 13.39
C GLY A 209 16.78 -13.28 13.76
N LEU A 210 16.15 -12.19 13.36
CA LEU A 210 14.72 -11.96 13.47
C LEU A 210 14.21 -11.34 12.17
N PHE A 211 13.16 -11.93 11.62
CA PHE A 211 12.38 -11.31 10.55
C PHE A 211 11.09 -10.76 11.12
N SER A 212 10.75 -9.51 10.83
CA SER A 212 9.45 -8.93 11.16
C SER A 212 8.64 -8.66 9.90
N VAL A 213 7.36 -9.02 9.91
CA VAL A 213 6.51 -8.89 8.71
C VAL A 213 6.24 -7.45 8.26
N ASN A 214 6.55 -6.44 9.07
CA ASN A 214 6.45 -5.02 8.70
C ASN A 214 7.43 -4.14 9.50
N ASP A 215 7.62 -2.89 9.07
CA ASP A 215 8.56 -1.98 9.74
C ASP A 215 8.05 -1.48 11.10
N GLY A 216 6.73 -1.34 11.28
CA GLY A 216 6.13 -0.89 12.55
C GLY A 216 6.44 -1.84 13.71
N GLY A 217 6.26 -3.16 13.49
CA GLY A 217 6.65 -4.20 14.42
C GLY A 217 8.17 -4.33 14.54
N ALA A 218 8.91 -4.19 13.43
CA ALA A 218 10.36 -4.23 13.43
C ALA A 218 10.98 -3.15 14.33
N MET A 219 10.43 -1.94 14.39
CA MET A 219 10.93 -0.91 15.31
C MET A 219 10.73 -1.27 16.80
N GLY A 220 9.68 -2.01 17.13
CA GLY A 220 9.49 -2.58 18.47
C GLY A 220 10.50 -3.69 18.77
N ALA A 221 10.74 -4.55 17.77
CA ALA A 221 11.75 -5.60 17.84
C ALA A 221 13.16 -5.03 18.01
N LEU A 222 13.50 -3.97 17.28
CA LEU A 222 14.79 -3.29 17.35
C LEU A 222 15.05 -2.76 18.77
N ALA A 223 14.04 -2.14 19.40
CA ALA A 223 14.15 -1.67 20.78
C ALA A 223 14.45 -2.82 21.75
N ALA A 224 13.77 -3.96 21.61
CA ALA A 224 14.01 -5.16 22.42
C ALA A 224 15.43 -5.73 22.19
N ILE A 225 15.87 -5.83 20.93
CA ILE A 225 17.22 -6.29 20.56
C ILE A 225 18.29 -5.40 21.20
N GLN A 226 18.18 -4.08 21.02
CA GLN A 226 19.13 -3.11 21.58
C GLN A 226 19.14 -3.14 23.11
N GLY A 227 17.96 -3.22 23.74
CA GLY A 227 17.83 -3.33 25.20
C GLY A 227 18.44 -4.62 25.77
N SER A 228 18.44 -5.70 24.99
CA SER A 228 19.05 -6.98 25.40
C SER A 228 20.59 -6.97 25.36
N GLY A 229 21.20 -6.08 24.58
CA GLY A 229 22.64 -6.05 24.33
C GLY A 229 23.18 -7.24 23.51
N LYS A 230 22.30 -8.06 22.92
CA LYS A 230 22.67 -9.17 22.03
C LYS A 230 22.88 -8.69 20.59
N ASP A 231 23.75 -9.39 19.88
CA ASP A 231 23.94 -9.22 18.44
C ASP A 231 22.93 -10.09 17.68
N ILE A 232 21.73 -9.54 17.47
CA ILE A 232 20.64 -10.17 16.70
C ILE A 232 20.36 -9.31 15.49
N LYS A 233 20.46 -9.89 14.30
CA LYS A 233 20.17 -9.19 13.05
C LYS A 233 18.66 -9.12 12.82
N LEU A 234 18.18 -7.96 12.41
CA LEU A 234 16.76 -7.70 12.16
C LEU A 234 16.54 -7.33 10.69
N THR A 235 15.57 -7.98 10.07
CA THR A 235 15.09 -7.68 8.71
C THR A 235 13.57 -7.55 8.69
N SER A 236 13.02 -6.88 7.67
CA SER A 236 11.58 -6.64 7.59
C SER A 236 11.07 -6.33 6.17
N VAL A 237 9.83 -5.87 6.07
CA VAL A 237 9.20 -5.38 4.84
C VAL A 237 8.58 -4.01 5.11
N ASP A 238 8.68 -3.07 4.16
CA ASP A 238 7.84 -1.87 3.93
C ASP A 238 8.68 -0.70 3.36
N GLY A 239 9.88 -0.45 3.91
CA GLY A 239 10.73 0.69 3.52
C GLY A 239 10.34 2.01 4.20
N ALA A 240 9.74 1.97 5.38
CA ALA A 240 9.32 3.15 6.14
C ALA A 240 10.53 4.05 6.47
N PRO A 241 10.37 5.39 6.47
CA PRO A 241 11.48 6.32 6.68
C PRO A 241 12.30 6.06 7.96
N GLU A 242 11.64 5.66 9.05
CA GLU A 242 12.32 5.35 10.32
C GLU A 242 13.15 4.06 10.25
N ALA A 243 12.67 3.03 9.54
CA ALA A 243 13.42 1.80 9.33
C ALA A 243 14.64 2.03 8.44
N VAL A 244 14.46 2.79 7.35
CA VAL A 244 15.54 3.19 6.43
C VAL A 244 16.62 3.99 7.17
N ASP A 245 16.22 4.93 8.03
CA ASP A 245 17.16 5.70 8.88
C ASP A 245 17.90 4.79 9.90
N ALA A 246 17.20 3.82 10.51
CA ALA A 246 17.83 2.85 11.40
C ALA A 246 18.86 1.95 10.69
N ILE A 247 18.57 1.56 9.44
CA ILE A 247 19.49 0.79 8.59
C ILE A 247 20.71 1.65 8.20
N ALA A 248 20.49 2.88 7.75
CA ALA A 248 21.56 3.80 7.38
C ALA A 248 22.53 4.07 8.54
N LYS A 249 22.00 4.15 9.78
CA LYS A 249 22.78 4.32 11.01
C LYS A 249 23.56 3.08 11.45
N GLY A 250 23.43 1.94 10.76
CA GLY A 250 24.14 0.71 11.09
C GLY A 250 23.66 0.09 12.41
N THR A 251 22.36 0.23 12.72
CA THR A 251 21.76 -0.48 13.87
C THR A 251 21.65 -1.99 13.58
N PRO A 252 21.21 -2.82 14.54
CA PRO A 252 20.90 -4.22 14.25
C PRO A 252 19.82 -4.46 13.19
N PHE A 253 19.05 -3.43 12.82
CA PHE A 253 18.13 -3.45 11.68
C PHE A 253 18.95 -3.28 10.40
N ILE A 254 19.12 -4.37 9.65
CA ILE A 254 20.08 -4.42 8.53
C ILE A 254 19.44 -4.33 7.15
N GLU A 255 18.14 -4.61 7.04
CA GLU A 255 17.42 -4.63 5.76
C GLU A 255 15.91 -4.45 5.95
N THR A 256 15.26 -3.76 5.03
CA THR A 256 13.81 -3.80 4.83
C THR A 256 13.52 -3.99 3.34
N THR A 257 12.72 -4.99 2.99
CA THR A 257 12.30 -5.17 1.60
C THR A 257 11.16 -4.19 1.35
N ALA A 258 11.50 -3.08 0.71
CA ALA A 258 10.61 -1.96 0.52
C ALA A 258 9.50 -2.24 -0.48
N GLN A 259 8.34 -1.64 -0.17
CA GLN A 259 7.18 -1.55 -1.03
C GLN A 259 7.10 -0.12 -1.60
N PHE A 260 6.16 0.12 -2.53
CA PHE A 260 5.99 1.43 -3.18
C PHE A 260 4.53 1.91 -3.07
N PRO A 261 4.12 2.50 -1.92
CA PRO A 261 2.72 2.91 -1.68
C PRO A 261 2.24 3.98 -2.68
N ARG A 262 3.12 4.90 -3.09
CA ARG A 262 2.80 5.93 -4.08
C ARG A 262 2.51 5.32 -5.46
N ASP A 263 3.25 4.29 -5.84
CA ASP A 263 3.09 3.65 -7.14
C ASP A 263 1.84 2.76 -7.15
N GLN A 264 1.61 2.00 -6.06
CA GLN A 264 0.40 1.19 -5.92
C GLN A 264 -0.87 2.01 -6.14
N VAL A 265 -1.00 3.17 -5.49
CA VAL A 265 -2.22 3.97 -5.61
C VAL A 265 -2.33 4.71 -6.94
N ARG A 266 -1.20 5.13 -7.53
CA ARG A 266 -1.20 5.75 -8.87
C ARG A 266 -1.59 4.74 -9.94
N VAL A 267 -1.07 3.51 -9.85
CA VAL A 267 -1.45 2.41 -10.73
C VAL A 267 -2.91 2.03 -10.51
N ALA A 268 -3.38 1.94 -9.25
CA ALA A 268 -4.78 1.67 -8.94
C ALA A 268 -5.72 2.72 -9.52
N LEU A 269 -5.39 4.02 -9.38
CA LEU A 269 -6.12 5.09 -10.04
C LEU A 269 -6.10 4.92 -11.57
N GLY A 270 -4.95 4.58 -12.15
CA GLY A 270 -4.83 4.29 -13.58
C GLY A 270 -5.75 3.16 -14.05
N MET A 271 -5.84 2.07 -13.29
CA MET A 271 -6.74 0.95 -13.58
C MET A 271 -8.20 1.38 -13.49
N ALA A 272 -8.55 2.15 -12.45
CA ALA A 272 -9.90 2.65 -12.27
C ALA A 272 -10.32 3.61 -13.40
N LEU A 273 -9.42 4.51 -13.83
CA LEU A 273 -9.67 5.43 -14.95
C LEU A 273 -9.80 4.69 -16.29
N ALA A 274 -8.98 3.66 -16.51
CA ALA A 274 -9.07 2.83 -17.71
C ALA A 274 -10.45 2.15 -17.79
N GLU A 275 -10.93 1.56 -16.69
CA GLU A 275 -12.25 0.94 -16.62
C GLU A 275 -13.37 1.99 -16.79
N HIS A 276 -13.26 3.13 -16.10
CA HIS A 276 -14.24 4.23 -16.17
C HIS A 276 -14.41 4.78 -17.59
N TRP A 277 -13.34 4.86 -18.38
CA TRP A 277 -13.39 5.30 -19.79
C TRP A 277 -13.58 4.17 -20.80
N GLY A 278 -13.92 2.96 -20.34
CA GLY A 278 -14.34 1.86 -21.20
C GLY A 278 -13.18 1.17 -21.94
N ALA A 279 -12.00 1.09 -21.32
CA ALA A 279 -10.93 0.25 -21.84
C ALA A 279 -11.42 -1.21 -21.98
N GLN A 280 -11.08 -1.86 -23.09
CA GLN A 280 -11.56 -3.21 -23.38
C GLN A 280 -10.95 -4.29 -22.48
N VAL A 281 -9.75 -4.03 -21.95
CA VAL A 281 -9.02 -4.94 -21.08
C VAL A 281 -8.32 -4.15 -20.00
N VAL A 282 -8.71 -4.38 -18.76
CA VAL A 282 -8.00 -3.92 -17.55
C VAL A 282 -7.54 -5.18 -16.80
N PRO A 283 -6.25 -5.28 -16.42
CA PRO A 283 -5.76 -6.39 -15.61
C PRO A 283 -6.57 -6.56 -14.33
N LYS A 284 -6.88 -7.80 -13.95
CA LYS A 284 -7.56 -8.10 -12.68
C LYS A 284 -6.65 -7.97 -11.47
N GLU A 285 -5.35 -8.12 -11.67
CA GLU A 285 -4.34 -8.00 -10.65
C GLU A 285 -3.10 -7.34 -11.26
N VAL A 286 -2.54 -6.35 -10.57
CA VAL A 286 -1.30 -5.68 -10.94
C VAL A 286 -0.32 -5.81 -9.78
N PRO A 287 0.60 -6.78 -9.83
CA PRO A 287 1.62 -6.93 -8.81
C PRO A 287 2.68 -5.83 -8.95
N ILE A 288 2.98 -5.14 -7.84
CA ILE A 288 4.05 -4.16 -7.75
C ILE A 288 5.31 -4.84 -7.22
N ASP A 289 6.43 -4.60 -7.89
CA ASP A 289 7.72 -5.12 -7.49
C ASP A 289 8.18 -4.55 -6.14
N VAL A 290 9.09 -5.26 -5.49
CA VAL A 290 9.66 -4.91 -4.18
C VAL A 290 11.18 -4.84 -4.28
N GLU A 291 11.78 -3.95 -3.50
CA GLU A 291 13.22 -3.65 -3.54
C GLU A 291 13.87 -3.91 -2.18
N VAL A 292 15.02 -4.57 -2.17
CA VAL A 292 15.81 -4.72 -0.93
C VAL A 292 16.45 -3.37 -0.60
N VAL A 293 16.17 -2.85 0.59
CA VAL A 293 16.81 -1.64 1.11
C VAL A 293 17.74 -2.04 2.24
N ASP A 294 19.04 -1.95 2.00
CA ASP A 294 20.12 -2.24 2.94
C ASP A 294 21.00 -1.00 3.14
N GLN A 295 22.08 -1.14 3.91
CA GLN A 295 22.99 -0.02 4.17
C GLN A 295 23.61 0.60 2.90
N LYS A 296 23.63 -0.11 1.76
CA LYS A 296 24.23 0.39 0.51
C LYS A 296 23.34 1.38 -0.23
N ASN A 297 22.02 1.27 -0.08
CA ASN A 297 21.06 2.15 -0.77
C ASN A 297 20.13 2.94 0.17
N ALA A 298 20.17 2.70 1.49
CA ALA A 298 19.31 3.37 2.46
C ALA A 298 19.41 4.92 2.45
N GLU A 299 20.62 5.51 2.37
CA GLU A 299 20.79 6.97 2.44
C GLU A 299 20.04 7.76 1.34
N GLY A 300 19.77 7.13 0.19
CA GLY A 300 19.06 7.73 -0.93
C GLY A 300 17.63 7.23 -1.12
N PHE A 301 17.19 6.27 -0.31
CA PHE A 301 15.90 5.62 -0.50
C PHE A 301 14.77 6.42 0.14
N ALA A 302 13.73 6.68 -0.64
CA ALA A 302 12.43 7.13 -0.15
C ALA A 302 11.39 6.77 -1.21
N TRP A 303 10.23 6.24 -0.77
CA TRP A 303 9.06 6.18 -1.62
C TRP A 303 8.21 7.43 -1.51
#